data_AF-A0AB36ZAP3-F1
#
_entry.id   AF-A0AB36ZAP3-F1
#
_cell.length_a   1.000
_cell.length_b   1.000
_cell.length_c   1.000
_cell.angle_alpha   90.00
_cell.angle_beta   90.00
_cell.angle_gamma   90.00
#
_symmetry.space_group_name_H-M   'P 1'
#
loop_
_entity.id
_entity.type
_entity.pdbx_description
1 polymer ?
#
loop_
_entity_poly.entity_id
_entity_poly.type
_entity_poly.pdbx_seq_one_letter_code
_entity_poly.pdbx_strand_id
1 'polypeptide(L)'
;MTSVIPSGPVRERPRVFRVARAVLLIVAVFSVLTALLQTWTVTTGRTLLVFGGADGRLPLRSLPQLLQAEPREGTAPTLADAALSLRLLGALPSLLQAVTIVLATVFLLRVLRGIAAGRPFDPFVLANWRRLSLALLIGGVAQGLADTAAGLYLSSGIGLLFAAGRVTDEQRDAFLGGDYQAIGTNLPQWPVPVLLAGVVALALTAAFRAGAKLERDVDGVV
;
A
#
# COMPACT_ATOMS: atom_id res chain seq x y z
N MET A 1 20.78 0.73 -54.83
CA MET A 1 19.40 0.32 -54.49
C MET A 1 19.12 0.77 -53.06
N THR A 2 18.50 1.92 -52.92
CA THR A 2 18.21 2.59 -51.63
C THR A 2 16.88 2.09 -51.09
N SER A 3 16.90 1.30 -50.01
CA SER A 3 15.68 0.89 -49.31
C SER A 3 15.13 2.06 -48.52
N VAL A 4 14.13 2.74 -49.08
CA VAL A 4 13.30 3.70 -48.34
C VAL A 4 12.47 2.90 -47.34
N ILE A 5 12.80 2.98 -46.05
CA ILE A 5 11.98 2.42 -44.98
C ILE A 5 10.71 3.28 -44.90
N PRO A 6 9.51 2.73 -45.14
CA PRO A 6 8.28 3.49 -45.06
C PRO A 6 8.00 3.84 -43.60
N SER A 7 8.21 5.11 -43.25
CA SER A 7 7.76 5.70 -42.00
C SER A 7 6.23 5.87 -42.05
N GLY A 8 5.51 4.81 -41.66
CA GLY A 8 4.06 4.85 -41.55
C GLY A 8 3.57 5.97 -40.61
N PRO A 9 2.42 6.61 -40.90
CA PRO A 9 1.94 7.76 -40.14
C PRO A 9 1.54 7.38 -38.71
N VAL A 10 1.96 8.22 -37.76
CA VAL A 10 1.71 8.17 -36.31
C VAL A 10 0.23 8.40 -35.98
N ARG A 11 -0.68 7.51 -36.42
CA ARG A 11 -2.14 7.68 -36.25
C ARG A 11 -2.80 6.66 -35.32
N GLU A 12 -2.09 5.62 -34.87
CA GLU A 12 -2.64 4.59 -33.95
C GLU A 12 -2.39 4.86 -32.46
N ARG A 13 -1.73 5.98 -32.11
CA ARG A 13 -1.31 6.27 -30.72
C ARG A 13 -2.38 6.69 -29.69
N PRO A 14 -3.70 6.88 -29.94
CA PRO A 14 -4.56 7.42 -28.87
C PRO A 14 -5.41 6.41 -28.09
N ARG A 15 -5.57 5.14 -28.52
CA ARG A 15 -6.50 4.20 -27.83
C ARG A 15 -5.83 3.46 -26.67
N VAL A 16 -4.64 2.89 -26.89
CA VAL A 16 -3.94 2.08 -25.87
C VAL A 16 -3.62 2.91 -24.61
N PHE A 17 -3.11 4.13 -24.76
CA PHE A 17 -2.83 5.01 -23.62
C PHE A 17 -4.08 5.43 -22.84
N ARG A 18 -5.22 5.61 -23.53
CA ARG A 18 -6.50 5.93 -22.87
C ARG A 18 -6.98 4.74 -22.04
N VAL A 19 -6.91 3.53 -22.59
CA VAL A 19 -7.27 2.30 -21.87
C VAL A 19 -6.34 2.09 -20.67
N ALA A 20 -5.01 2.17 -20.86
CA ALA A 20 -4.05 2.02 -19.77
C ALA A 20 -4.28 3.02 -18.64
N ARG A 21 -4.53 4.30 -18.98
CA ARG A 21 -4.85 5.35 -18.00
C ARG A 21 -6.17 5.06 -17.27
N ALA A 22 -7.21 4.65 -17.99
CA ALA A 22 -8.50 4.36 -17.38
C ALA A 22 -8.42 3.16 -16.41
N VAL A 23 -7.80 2.07 -16.84
CA VAL A 23 -7.59 0.88 -16.00
C VAL A 23 -6.77 1.24 -14.76
N LEU A 24 -5.68 1.98 -14.93
CA LEU A 24 -4.84 2.41 -13.82
C LEU A 24 -5.61 3.28 -12.82
N LEU A 25 -6.44 4.22 -13.29
CA LEU A 25 -7.27 5.04 -12.41
C LEU A 25 -8.32 4.23 -11.67
N ILE A 26 -9.00 3.30 -12.36
CA ILE A 26 -10.01 2.43 -11.73
C ILE A 26 -9.38 1.58 -10.62
N VAL A 27 -8.27 0.92 -10.92
CA VAL A 27 -7.55 0.08 -9.95
C VAL A 27 -7.03 0.92 -8.79
N ALA A 28 -6.47 2.09 -9.06
CA ALA A 28 -5.97 2.99 -8.02
C ALA A 28 -7.09 3.50 -7.11
N VAL A 29 -8.21 3.96 -7.68
CA VAL A 29 -9.36 4.44 -6.92
C VAL A 29 -9.93 3.34 -6.05
N PHE A 30 -10.15 2.14 -6.62
CA PHE A 30 -10.68 1.02 -5.85
C PHE A 30 -9.74 0.62 -4.72
N SER A 31 -8.44 0.48 -4.99
CA SER A 31 -7.45 0.10 -3.99
C SER A 31 -7.31 1.14 -2.87
N VAL A 32 -7.32 2.44 -3.21
CA VAL A 32 -7.28 3.53 -2.22
C VAL A 32 -8.55 3.55 -1.38
N LEU A 33 -9.73 3.38 -2.00
CA LEU A 33 -10.98 3.30 -1.25
C LEU A 33 -10.96 2.14 -0.28
N THR A 34 -10.58 0.93 -0.72
CA THR A 34 -10.48 -0.24 0.17
C THR A 34 -9.52 0.02 1.33
N ALA A 35 -8.34 0.58 1.06
CA ALA A 35 -7.36 0.89 2.11
C ALA A 35 -7.88 1.94 3.10
N LEU A 36 -8.56 2.99 2.62
CA LEU A 36 -9.16 4.02 3.48
C LEU A 36 -10.33 3.48 4.30
N LEU A 37 -11.18 2.63 3.71
CA LEU A 37 -12.24 1.93 4.43
C LEU A 37 -11.65 1.05 5.53
N GLN A 38 -10.58 0.31 5.25
CA GLN A 38 -9.88 -0.49 6.25
C GLN A 38 -9.30 0.39 7.37
N THR A 39 -8.58 1.46 7.04
CA THR A 39 -8.05 2.42 8.02
C THR A 39 -9.17 2.98 8.91
N TRP A 40 -10.29 3.39 8.32
CA TRP A 40 -11.44 3.89 9.06
C TRP A 40 -12.03 2.84 10.01
N THR A 41 -12.29 1.64 9.49
CA THR A 41 -12.90 0.54 10.28
C THR A 41 -12.02 0.12 11.44
N VAL A 42 -10.70 0.03 11.25
CA VAL A 42 -9.75 -0.33 12.30
C VAL A 42 -9.61 0.80 13.33
N THR A 43 -9.53 2.05 12.89
CA THR A 43 -9.41 3.22 13.78
C THR A 43 -10.65 3.39 14.66
N THR A 44 -11.83 3.25 14.08
CA THR A 44 -13.11 3.45 14.79
C THR A 44 -13.59 2.19 15.52
N GLY A 45 -13.14 1.01 15.10
CA GLY A 45 -13.67 -0.27 15.56
C GLY A 45 -15.11 -0.53 15.10
N ARG A 46 -15.56 0.15 14.03
CA ARG A 46 -16.95 0.09 13.55
C ARG A 46 -17.03 -0.10 12.03
N THR A 47 -18.11 -0.74 11.59
CA THR A 47 -18.50 -0.81 10.19
C THR A 47 -19.08 0.53 9.72
N LEU A 48 -18.88 0.86 8.44
CA LEU A 48 -19.42 2.10 7.84
C LEU A 48 -20.89 1.99 7.47
N LEU A 49 -21.34 0.79 7.11
CA LEU A 49 -22.69 0.51 6.68
C LEU A 49 -23.29 -0.52 7.62
N VAL A 50 -24.20 -0.05 8.46
CA VAL A 50 -25.03 -0.87 9.33
C VAL A 50 -26.42 -0.88 8.74
N PHE A 51 -26.89 -2.03 8.26
CA PHE A 51 -28.25 -2.19 7.78
C PHE A 51 -29.10 -2.87 8.86
N GLY A 52 -30.33 -2.38 9.08
CA GLY A 52 -31.30 -3.05 9.95
C GLY A 52 -31.07 -2.92 11.46
N GLY A 53 -30.35 -1.89 11.93
CA GLY A 53 -30.21 -1.59 13.37
C GLY A 53 -29.27 -2.51 14.15
N ALA A 54 -28.44 -3.31 13.46
CA ALA A 54 -27.40 -4.12 14.09
C ALA A 54 -26.37 -3.26 14.83
N ASP A 55 -25.74 -3.80 15.87
CA ASP A 55 -24.60 -3.13 16.49
C ASP A 55 -23.43 -3.11 15.48
N GLY A 56 -23.03 -1.91 15.04
CA GLY A 56 -22.01 -1.72 14.00
C GLY A 56 -20.59 -2.00 14.47
N ARG A 57 -20.40 -2.37 15.74
CA ARG A 57 -19.11 -2.68 16.34
C ARG A 57 -18.48 -3.93 15.74
N LEU A 58 -17.19 -3.85 15.44
CA LEU A 58 -16.44 -4.94 14.85
C LEU A 58 -15.82 -5.83 15.93
N PRO A 59 -15.71 -7.15 15.70
CA PRO A 59 -14.96 -8.03 16.58
C PRO A 59 -13.46 -7.73 16.50
N LEU A 60 -12.71 -8.02 17.56
CA LEU A 60 -11.25 -7.75 17.61
C LEU A 60 -10.47 -8.48 16.51
N ARG A 61 -10.93 -9.65 16.05
CA ARG A 61 -10.36 -10.39 14.89
C ARG A 61 -10.31 -9.58 13.59
N SER A 62 -11.00 -8.44 13.51
CA SER A 62 -10.93 -7.53 12.36
C SER A 62 -9.63 -6.71 12.32
N LEU A 63 -8.80 -6.74 13.36
CA LEU A 63 -7.44 -6.20 13.30
C LEU A 63 -6.59 -6.99 12.31
N PRO A 64 -5.88 -6.33 11.37
CA PRO A 64 -5.04 -7.01 10.38
C PRO A 64 -3.95 -7.90 11.00
N GLN A 65 -3.47 -7.53 12.19
CA GLN A 65 -2.40 -8.21 12.91
C GLN A 65 -2.86 -9.47 13.66
N LEU A 66 -4.18 -9.70 13.77
CA LEU A 66 -4.73 -10.85 14.46
C LEU A 66 -5.13 -11.94 13.46
N LEU A 67 -4.64 -13.14 13.70
CA LEU A 67 -5.08 -14.35 13.00
C LEU A 67 -6.35 -14.91 13.66
N GLN A 68 -6.42 -14.84 14.99
CA GLN A 68 -7.48 -15.41 15.80
C GLN A 68 -7.68 -14.56 17.06
N ALA A 69 -8.93 -14.36 17.46
CA ALA A 69 -9.29 -13.75 18.73
C ALA A 69 -10.62 -14.34 19.19
N GLU A 70 -10.56 -15.24 20.18
CA GLU A 70 -11.72 -15.93 20.72
C GLU A 70 -12.07 -15.36 22.09
N PRO A 71 -13.22 -14.66 22.21
CA PRO A 71 -13.67 -14.16 23.50
C PRO A 71 -14.04 -15.32 24.42
N ARG A 72 -13.83 -15.14 25.74
CA ARG A 72 -14.29 -16.12 26.72
C ARG A 72 -15.83 -16.19 26.73
N GLU A 73 -16.38 -17.36 27.04
CA GLU A 73 -17.84 -17.56 27.09
C GLU A 73 -18.52 -16.49 27.97
N GLY A 74 -19.60 -15.90 27.45
CA GLY A 74 -20.35 -14.86 28.16
C GLY A 74 -19.87 -13.42 27.93
N THR A 75 -18.76 -13.21 27.19
CA THR A 75 -18.30 -11.87 26.80
C THR A 75 -18.44 -11.64 25.29
N ALA A 76 -18.68 -10.39 24.91
CA ALA A 76 -18.72 -9.95 23.51
C ALA A 76 -17.85 -8.70 23.30
N PRO A 77 -16.54 -8.77 23.60
CA PRO A 77 -15.64 -7.63 23.47
C PRO A 77 -15.50 -7.21 22.00
N THR A 78 -15.42 -5.90 21.79
CA THR A 78 -15.37 -5.34 20.44
C THR A 78 -14.09 -4.55 20.21
N LEU A 79 -13.70 -4.42 18.95
CA LEU A 79 -12.55 -3.62 18.54
C LEU A 79 -12.69 -2.16 18.96
N ALA A 80 -13.92 -1.63 19.05
CA ALA A 80 -14.16 -0.26 19.49
C ALA A 80 -13.78 -0.03 20.97
N ASP A 81 -13.80 -1.09 21.77
CA ASP A 81 -13.47 -1.06 23.20
C ASP A 81 -11.96 -1.28 23.44
N ALA A 82 -11.22 -1.73 22.42
CA ALA A 82 -9.77 -1.88 22.49
C ALA A 82 -9.05 -0.51 22.57
N ALA A 83 -7.83 -0.54 23.10
CA ALA A 83 -6.98 0.62 23.26
C ALA A 83 -6.86 1.41 21.94
N LEU A 84 -7.02 2.74 22.02
CA LEU A 84 -6.93 3.61 20.85
C LEU A 84 -5.56 3.51 20.17
N SER A 85 -4.49 3.38 20.95
CA SER A 85 -3.12 3.19 20.43
C SER A 85 -3.01 1.94 19.55
N LEU A 86 -3.60 0.81 19.98
CA LEU A 86 -3.62 -0.43 19.22
C LEU A 86 -4.34 -0.24 17.89
N ARG A 87 -5.49 0.44 17.90
CA ARG A 87 -6.27 0.72 16.69
C ARG A 87 -5.52 1.64 15.72
N LEU A 88 -4.91 2.72 16.22
CA LEU A 88 -4.16 3.65 15.38
C LEU A 88 -2.93 2.99 14.76
N LEU A 89 -2.19 2.19 15.53
CA LEU A 89 -1.06 1.41 15.02
C LEU A 89 -1.51 0.35 14.02
N GLY A 90 -2.61 -0.36 14.30
CA GLY A 90 -3.16 -1.36 13.40
C GLY A 90 -3.67 -0.80 12.07
N ALA A 91 -4.15 0.45 12.06
CA ALA A 91 -4.65 1.15 10.88
C ALA A 91 -3.55 1.83 10.04
N LEU A 92 -2.38 2.07 10.63
CA LEU A 92 -1.27 2.80 10.01
C LEU A 92 -0.74 2.14 8.72
N PRO A 93 -0.55 0.81 8.63
CA PRO A 93 -0.09 0.16 7.40
C PRO A 93 -1.04 0.41 6.22
N SER A 94 -2.35 0.31 6.42
CA SER A 94 -3.36 0.57 5.38
C SER A 94 -3.35 2.04 4.93
N LEU A 95 -3.10 2.98 5.85
CA LEU A 95 -2.99 4.40 5.50
C LEU A 95 -1.74 4.67 4.65
N LEU A 96 -0.60 4.10 5.03
CA LEU A 96 0.65 4.19 4.25
C LEU A 96 0.50 3.56 2.87
N GLN A 97 -0.21 2.43 2.78
CA GLN A 97 -0.55 1.80 1.51
C GLN A 97 -1.36 2.75 0.61
N ALA A 98 -2.42 3.37 1.14
CA ALA A 98 -3.25 4.31 0.39
C ALA A 98 -2.42 5.49 -0.17
N VAL A 99 -1.59 6.11 0.68
CA VAL A 99 -0.70 7.21 0.28
C VAL A 99 0.29 6.76 -0.80
N THR A 100 0.89 5.56 -0.64
CA THR A 100 1.84 5.00 -1.60
C THR A 100 1.19 4.78 -2.97
N ILE A 101 -0.03 4.23 -3.00
CA ILE A 101 -0.79 4.01 -4.24
C ILE A 101 -1.09 5.33 -4.93
N VAL A 102 -1.54 6.35 -4.19
CA VAL A 102 -1.81 7.69 -4.75
C VAL A 102 -0.55 8.29 -5.38
N LEU A 103 0.58 8.28 -4.66
CA LEU A 103 1.85 8.82 -5.16
C LEU A 103 2.32 8.05 -6.40
N ALA A 104 2.30 6.72 -6.35
CA ALA A 104 2.68 5.88 -7.47
C ALA A 104 1.81 6.15 -8.71
N THR A 105 0.50 6.26 -8.52
CA THR A 105 -0.48 6.59 -9.56
C THR A 105 -0.17 7.94 -10.20
N VAL A 106 0.07 8.98 -9.39
CA VAL A 106 0.39 10.33 -9.88
C VAL A 106 1.68 10.33 -10.71
N PHE A 107 2.75 9.69 -10.24
CA PHE A 107 4.01 9.64 -10.97
C PHE A 107 3.90 8.82 -12.25
N LEU A 108 3.21 7.68 -12.21
CA LEU A 108 3.02 6.84 -13.38
C LEU A 108 2.17 7.54 -14.46
N LEU A 109 1.12 8.29 -14.07
CA LEU A 109 0.35 9.12 -15.00
C LEU A 109 1.21 10.21 -15.65
N ARG A 110 2.14 10.82 -14.89
CA ARG A 110 3.09 11.81 -15.44
C ARG A 110 4.07 11.18 -16.44
N VAL A 111 4.57 9.98 -16.14
CA VAL A 111 5.38 9.17 -17.07
C VAL A 111 4.61 8.89 -18.36
N LEU A 112 3.39 8.34 -18.25
CA LEU A 112 2.55 8.01 -19.40
C LEU A 112 2.23 9.24 -20.26
N ARG A 113 2.02 10.41 -19.64
CA ARG A 113 1.80 11.66 -20.37
C ARG A 113 3.01 12.06 -21.22
N GLY A 114 4.23 11.95 -20.69
CA GLY A 114 5.43 12.29 -21.45
C GLY A 114 5.72 11.30 -22.59
N ILE A 115 5.48 10.00 -22.35
CA ILE A 115 5.59 8.97 -23.41
C ILE A 115 4.55 9.21 -24.51
N ALA A 116 3.31 9.53 -24.14
CA ALA A 116 2.24 9.84 -25.12
C ALA A 116 2.55 11.09 -25.96
N ALA A 117 3.34 12.03 -25.43
CA ALA A 117 3.83 13.19 -26.17
C ALA A 117 5.00 12.87 -27.11
N GLY A 118 5.42 11.60 -27.21
CA GLY A 118 6.52 11.16 -28.08
C GLY A 118 7.91 11.50 -27.55
N ARG A 119 8.04 11.84 -26.26
CA ARG A 119 9.32 12.22 -25.63
C ARG A 119 9.67 11.28 -24.46
N PRO A 120 9.89 9.97 -24.72
CA PRO A 120 10.13 8.98 -23.66
C PRO A 120 11.44 9.21 -22.89
N PHE A 121 12.43 9.86 -23.51
CA PHE A 121 13.75 10.11 -22.94
C PHE A 121 13.90 11.50 -22.28
N ASP A 122 12.82 12.28 -22.24
CA ASP A 122 12.81 13.60 -21.64
C ASP A 122 13.20 13.51 -20.14
N PRO A 123 14.07 14.42 -19.63
CA PRO A 123 14.41 14.49 -18.22
C PRO A 123 13.19 14.48 -17.28
N PHE A 124 12.06 15.04 -17.71
CA PHE A 124 10.79 14.99 -16.98
C PHE A 124 10.30 13.55 -16.78
N VAL A 125 10.31 12.72 -17.82
CA VAL A 125 9.85 11.32 -17.76
C VAL A 125 10.78 10.51 -16.86
N LEU A 126 12.10 10.66 -17.05
CA LEU A 126 13.11 10.00 -16.23
C LEU A 126 13.00 10.38 -14.74
N ALA A 127 12.77 11.65 -14.44
CA ALA A 127 12.60 12.12 -13.07
C ALA A 127 11.34 11.53 -12.41
N ASN A 128 10.23 11.42 -13.15
CA ASN A 128 9.01 10.82 -12.61
C ASN A 128 9.14 9.29 -12.44
N TRP A 129 9.87 8.59 -13.32
CA TRP A 129 10.21 7.18 -13.11
C TRP A 129 11.03 6.96 -11.84
N ARG A 130 12.05 7.79 -11.60
CA ARG A 130 12.81 7.75 -10.35
C ARG A 130 11.94 8.01 -9.12
N ARG A 131 11.07 9.03 -9.19
CA ARG A 131 10.13 9.35 -8.10
C ARG A 131 9.13 8.23 -7.85
N LEU A 132 8.62 7.58 -8.90
CA LEU A 132 7.76 6.40 -8.80
C LEU A 132 8.47 5.27 -8.05
N SER A 133 9.69 4.92 -8.48
CA SER A 133 10.50 3.88 -7.82
C SER A 133 10.73 4.21 -6.34
N LEU A 134 11.16 5.43 -6.03
CA LEU A 134 11.36 5.86 -4.65
C LEU A 134 10.07 5.82 -3.83
N ALA A 135 8.94 6.25 -4.39
CA ALA A 135 7.65 6.18 -3.70
C ALA A 135 7.24 4.74 -3.38
N LEU A 136 7.41 3.81 -4.31
CA LEU A 136 7.11 2.39 -4.10
C LEU A 136 8.04 1.75 -3.07
N LEU A 137 9.35 2.02 -3.14
CA LEU A 137 10.33 1.45 -2.21
C LEU A 137 10.16 2.02 -0.80
N ILE A 138 10.15 3.34 -0.65
CA ILE A 138 10.00 4.00 0.65
C ILE A 138 8.62 3.68 1.24
N GLY A 139 7.56 3.78 0.43
CA GLY A 139 6.20 3.47 0.86
C GLY A 139 6.02 2.02 1.28
N GLY A 140 6.54 1.07 0.49
CA GLY A 140 6.48 -0.35 0.81
C GLY A 140 7.29 -0.73 2.06
N VAL A 141 8.49 -0.16 2.24
CA VAL A 141 9.30 -0.38 3.44
C VAL A 141 8.61 0.23 4.67
N ALA A 142 8.12 1.47 4.57
CA ALA A 142 7.42 2.13 5.66
C ALA A 142 6.15 1.34 6.06
N GLN A 143 5.40 0.82 5.10
CA GLN A 143 4.25 -0.03 5.35
C GLN A 143 4.64 -1.34 6.08
N GLY A 144 5.67 -2.04 5.60
CA GLY A 144 6.13 -3.29 6.24
C GLY A 144 6.67 -3.07 7.66
N LEU A 145 7.39 -1.96 7.88
CA LEU A 145 7.86 -1.56 9.21
C LEU A 145 6.71 -1.18 10.14
N ALA A 146 5.70 -0.44 9.65
CA ALA A 146 4.51 -0.10 10.42
C ALA A 146 3.74 -1.35 10.85
N ASP A 147 3.58 -2.33 9.96
CA ASP A 147 2.88 -3.58 10.28
C ASP A 147 3.69 -4.44 11.26
N THR A 148 5.01 -4.51 11.09
CA THR A 148 5.92 -5.15 12.04
C THR A 148 5.82 -4.48 13.42
N ALA A 149 5.84 -3.14 13.48
CA ALA A 149 5.73 -2.39 14.72
C ALA A 149 4.36 -2.60 15.40
N ALA A 150 3.27 -2.63 14.63
CA ALA A 150 1.94 -2.94 15.14
C ALA A 150 1.88 -4.36 15.73
N GLY A 151 2.45 -5.35 15.05
CA GLY A 151 2.55 -6.73 15.54
C GLY A 151 3.39 -6.85 16.82
N LEU A 152 4.54 -6.18 16.89
CA LEU A 152 5.39 -6.12 18.09
C LEU A 152 4.69 -5.41 19.25
N TYR A 153 3.98 -4.32 18.97
CA TYR A 153 3.23 -3.58 19.97
C TYR A 153 2.08 -4.41 20.54
N LEU A 154 1.30 -5.07 19.68
CA LEU A 154 0.25 -6.00 20.08
C LEU A 154 0.83 -7.14 20.94
N SER A 155 1.88 -7.80 20.44
CA SER A 155 2.50 -8.95 21.11
C SER A 155 3.16 -8.59 22.44
N SER A 156 3.72 -7.39 22.56
CA SER A 156 4.26 -6.90 23.83
C SER A 156 3.15 -6.51 24.81
N GLY A 157 2.07 -5.88 24.33
CA GLY A 157 0.90 -5.50 25.13
C GLY A 157 0.14 -6.70 25.72
N ILE A 158 0.17 -7.86 25.06
CA ILE A 158 -0.42 -9.11 25.58
C ILE A 158 0.60 -10.04 26.26
N GLY A 159 1.85 -9.61 26.42
CA GLY A 159 2.87 -10.35 27.15
C GLY A 159 3.53 -11.52 26.41
N LEU A 160 3.35 -11.67 25.09
CA LEU A 160 3.90 -12.80 24.32
C LEU A 160 5.41 -12.69 24.01
N LEU A 161 5.94 -11.47 23.80
CA LEU A 161 7.26 -11.27 23.19
C LEU A 161 8.38 -10.89 24.17
N PHE A 162 8.12 -9.99 25.12
CA PHE A 162 9.14 -9.44 26.03
C PHE A 162 8.74 -9.45 27.52
N ALA A 163 7.52 -9.89 27.80
CA ALA A 163 6.87 -9.72 29.11
C ALA A 163 6.05 -10.95 29.50
N ALA A 164 6.54 -12.16 29.16
CA ALA A 164 5.94 -13.42 29.62
C ALA A 164 5.88 -13.39 31.16
N GLY A 165 4.68 -13.13 31.71
CA GLY A 165 4.43 -13.02 33.14
C GLY A 165 4.48 -11.62 33.77
N ARG A 166 4.63 -10.51 33.02
CA ARG A 166 4.61 -9.14 33.58
C ARG A 166 3.35 -8.33 33.30
N VAL A 167 2.52 -8.75 32.36
CA VAL A 167 1.22 -8.11 32.08
C VAL A 167 0.17 -8.83 32.90
N THR A 168 -0.57 -8.12 33.74
CA THR A 168 -1.70 -8.70 34.48
C THR A 168 -2.88 -8.94 33.55
N ASP A 169 -3.76 -9.87 33.90
CA ASP A 169 -4.97 -10.15 33.09
C ASP A 169 -5.83 -8.88 32.93
N GLU A 170 -5.96 -8.08 33.99
CA GLU A 170 -6.67 -6.79 33.97
C GLU A 170 -6.09 -5.80 32.95
N GLN A 171 -4.75 -5.70 32.85
CA GLN A 171 -4.09 -4.83 31.88
C GLN A 171 -4.28 -5.33 30.45
N ARG A 172 -4.21 -6.64 30.25
CA ARG A 172 -4.46 -7.28 28.96
C ARG A 172 -5.90 -7.05 28.52
N ASP A 173 -6.86 -7.22 29.41
CA ASP A 173 -8.28 -7.03 29.10
C ASP A 173 -8.58 -5.55 28.78
N ALA A 174 -8.02 -4.61 29.54
CA ALA A 174 -8.12 -3.19 29.24
C ALA A 174 -7.48 -2.81 27.89
N PHE A 175 -6.37 -3.46 27.53
CA PHE A 175 -5.70 -3.23 26.25
C PHE A 175 -6.52 -3.77 25.06
N LEU A 176 -7.09 -4.96 25.20
CA LEU A 176 -7.84 -5.66 24.15
C LEU A 176 -9.32 -5.27 24.08
N GLY A 177 -9.83 -4.58 25.10
CA GLY A 177 -11.24 -4.24 25.23
C GLY A 177 -12.11 -5.37 25.81
N GLY A 178 -11.50 -6.37 26.45
CA GLY A 178 -12.18 -7.43 27.20
C GLY A 178 -11.39 -8.74 27.26
N ASP A 179 -12.03 -9.78 27.79
CA ASP A 179 -11.41 -11.07 28.12
C ASP A 179 -11.45 -12.06 26.94
N TYR A 180 -10.27 -12.59 26.59
CA TYR A 180 -10.07 -13.51 25.48
C TYR A 180 -9.38 -14.79 25.92
N GLN A 181 -9.97 -15.94 25.56
CA GLN A 181 -9.43 -17.26 25.84
C GLN A 181 -8.23 -17.59 24.95
N ALA A 182 -8.31 -17.25 23.67
CA ALA A 182 -7.25 -17.52 22.70
C ALA A 182 -6.99 -16.30 21.82
N ILE A 183 -5.70 -15.98 21.62
CA ILE A 183 -5.25 -14.91 20.74
C ILE A 183 -4.12 -15.47 19.88
N GLY A 184 -4.32 -15.43 18.57
CA GLY A 184 -3.30 -15.75 17.58
C GLY A 184 -2.90 -14.47 16.83
N THR A 185 -1.61 -14.18 16.77
CA THR A 185 -1.07 -13.07 15.98
C THR A 185 -0.68 -13.56 14.58
N ASN A 186 -0.88 -12.71 13.58
CA ASN A 186 -0.41 -12.97 12.23
C ASN A 186 1.06 -12.56 12.09
N LEU A 187 1.76 -13.13 11.12
CA LEU A 187 3.10 -12.67 10.76
C LEU A 187 2.99 -11.30 10.06
N PRO A 188 3.97 -10.39 10.26
CA PRO A 188 4.00 -9.12 9.56
C PRO A 188 3.95 -9.31 8.04
N GLN A 189 3.01 -8.63 7.39
CA GLN A 189 2.78 -8.72 5.96
C GLN A 189 3.58 -7.65 5.22
N TRP A 190 4.74 -8.06 4.70
CA TRP A 190 5.56 -7.19 3.87
C TRP A 190 4.97 -7.07 2.46
N PRO A 191 4.81 -5.85 1.90
CA PRO A 191 4.24 -5.65 0.57
C PRO A 191 5.27 -5.96 -0.53
N VAL A 192 5.71 -7.22 -0.59
CA VAL A 192 6.74 -7.71 -1.53
C VAL A 192 6.45 -7.31 -2.99
N PRO A 193 5.21 -7.42 -3.51
CA PRO A 193 4.92 -7.00 -4.89
C PRO A 193 5.19 -5.51 -5.14
N VAL A 194 4.91 -4.64 -4.15
CA VAL A 194 5.14 -3.19 -4.25
C VAL A 194 6.63 -2.89 -4.27
N LEU A 195 7.41 -3.56 -3.40
CA LEU A 195 8.86 -3.43 -3.35
C LEU A 195 9.51 -3.89 -4.66
N LEU A 196 9.11 -5.05 -5.17
CA LEU A 196 9.59 -5.59 -6.44
C LEU A 196 9.25 -4.63 -7.60
N ALA A 197 8.03 -4.10 -7.65
CA ALA A 197 7.65 -3.10 -8.65
C ALA A 197 8.53 -1.83 -8.56
N GLY A 198 8.90 -1.41 -7.34
CA GLY A 198 9.83 -0.31 -7.10
C GLY A 198 11.23 -0.58 -7.65
N VAL A 199 11.77 -1.79 -7.45
CA VAL A 199 13.06 -2.21 -8.01
C VAL A 199 13.02 -2.28 -9.54
N VAL A 200 11.95 -2.86 -10.11
CA VAL A 200 11.75 -2.93 -11.57
C VAL A 200 11.68 -1.52 -12.16
N ALA A 201 10.92 -0.60 -11.53
CA ALA A 201 10.86 0.79 -11.95
C ALA A 201 12.23 1.49 -11.91
N LEU A 202 13.08 1.15 -10.92
CA LEU A 202 14.45 1.67 -10.84
C LEU A 202 15.32 1.17 -12.00
N ALA A 203 15.24 -0.13 -12.29
CA ALA A 203 15.96 -0.75 -13.41
C ALA A 203 15.54 -0.14 -14.76
N LEU A 204 14.23 0.07 -14.97
CA LEU A 204 13.71 0.76 -16.15
C LEU A 204 14.23 2.20 -16.23
N THR A 205 14.31 2.92 -15.11
CA THR A 205 14.89 4.27 -15.07
C THR A 205 16.34 4.27 -15.56
N ALA A 206 17.15 3.29 -15.12
CA ALA A 206 18.55 3.16 -15.55
C ALA A 206 18.64 2.83 -17.06
N ALA A 207 17.80 1.93 -17.56
CA ALA A 207 17.73 1.59 -18.98
C ALA A 207 17.34 2.79 -19.85
N PHE A 208 16.30 3.55 -19.47
CA PHE A 208 15.89 4.74 -20.21
C PHE A 208 16.96 5.85 -20.16
N ARG A 209 17.70 5.99 -19.05
CA ARG A 209 18.81 6.93 -18.97
C ARG A 209 19.94 6.56 -19.94
N ALA A 210 20.27 5.28 -20.06
CA ALA A 210 21.25 4.81 -21.03
C ALA A 210 20.79 5.08 -22.47
N GLY A 211 19.52 4.79 -22.79
CA GLY A 211 18.92 5.13 -24.09
C GLY A 211 18.96 6.63 -24.41
N ALA A 212 18.63 7.48 -23.43
CA ALA A 212 18.70 8.93 -23.59
C ALA A 212 20.13 9.46 -23.81
N LYS A 213 21.15 8.74 -23.34
CA LYS A 213 22.54 9.09 -23.60
C LYS A 213 22.91 8.72 -25.05
N LEU A 214 22.54 7.52 -25.50
CA LEU A 214 22.78 7.07 -26.87
C LEU A 214 22.12 7.99 -27.91
N GLU A 215 20.90 8.46 -27.66
CA GLU A 215 20.21 9.42 -28.54
C GLU A 215 21.02 10.71 -28.71
N ARG A 216 21.53 11.28 -27.62
CA ARG A 216 22.37 12.49 -27.67
C ARG A 216 23.72 12.26 -28.34
N ASP A 217 24.32 11.10 -28.10
CA ASP A 217 25.62 10.75 -28.67
C ASP A 217 25.49 10.56 -30.20
N VAL A 218 24.34 10.08 -30.71
CA VAL A 218 24.07 9.94 -32.16
C VAL A 218 23.73 11.28 -32.81
N ASP A 219 22.91 12.11 -32.17
CA ASP A 219 22.55 13.45 -32.67
C ASP A 219 23.77 14.38 -32.81
N GLY A 220 24.84 14.14 -32.05
CA GLY A 220 26.09 14.92 -32.12
C GLY A 220 27.06 14.53 -33.25
N VAL A 221 26.77 13.46 -33.99
CA VAL A 221 27.67 12.93 -35.05
C VAL A 221 27.21 13.33 -36.46
N VAL A 222 25.98 13.83 -36.62
CA VAL A 222 25.39 14.24 -37.91
C VAL A 222 25.53 15.74 -38.15
#